data_AF-A0A243RLN4-F1
#
_entry.id   AF-A0A243RLN4-F1
#
_cell.length_a   1.000
_cell.length_b   1.000
_cell.length_c   1.000
_cell.angle_alpha   90.00
_cell.angle_beta   90.00
_cell.angle_gamma   90.00
#
_symmetry.space_group_name_H-M   'P 1'
#
loop_
_entity.id
_entity.type
_entity.pdbx_description
1 polymer ?
#
loop_
_entity_poly.entity_id
_entity_poly.type
_entity_poly.pdbx_seq_one_letter_code
_entity_poly.pdbx_strand_id
1 'polypeptide(L)'
;MSEGAVLTHLVTRAELTAGALAAVDDLRLWARLADGDGIPLAGGGLVRTVVEAGEPSLTGPGGWLAGVEPEDVVALRLRGGALELSIADLTDFPAERAIRVVQEFGEQALDALRAFAEGLEPAPGVPIDVVVLDLLMKAPETFADPLPPLAPLLREASLELRGGRVGIVGAPWDTESVVDLAPLDVIRLALVRSALRTYDEGGDLSKAITYLSRSEAVLARIADEVEREPLGPALIEALPRTEPAALLLIARSAEGEGRSFEASGLIDEVLSLAPGLAPAEQDAAEYAACRTNPADPLPVRAAHLFRQLLAYGYRPARRRLIDDLVALSIRVAEPALADLALFENDVVGEFLDARSEWLRDDEAELLESWRRTPLRLWEVLDVAGDEITLRDVTDGGKGPVTLTDELLPRQALPGDLMLTRLLGDGEGPHVFGHPFKVDPARRDEMLALLTDPVDPYAVAAFFRRAGRPPGPAGGGVRPAP
;
A
#
# COMPACT_ATOMS: atom_id res chain seq x y z
N MET A 1 21.45 34.89 -10.05
CA MET A 1 21.09 33.95 -11.13
C MET A 1 19.59 33.88 -11.32
N SER A 2 18.79 33.80 -10.25
CA SER A 2 17.32 33.87 -10.32
C SER A 2 16.74 35.29 -10.46
N GLU A 3 17.54 36.26 -10.92
CA GLU A 3 17.11 37.65 -11.01
C GLU A 3 16.04 37.80 -12.10
N GLY A 4 14.90 38.37 -11.76
CA GLY A 4 13.72 38.51 -12.62
C GLY A 4 12.80 37.29 -12.66
N ALA A 5 13.20 36.15 -12.11
CA ALA A 5 12.40 34.93 -12.13
C ALA A 5 11.17 35.02 -11.24
N VAL A 6 10.07 34.42 -11.69
CA VAL A 6 8.76 34.41 -11.05
C VAL A 6 8.31 32.97 -10.85
N LEU A 7 7.96 32.61 -9.61
CA LEU A 7 7.23 31.37 -9.32
C LEU A 7 5.85 31.73 -8.75
N THR A 8 4.86 30.95 -9.14
CA THR A 8 3.45 31.20 -8.83
C THR A 8 2.88 30.11 -7.96
N HIS A 9 1.88 30.44 -7.15
CA HIS A 9 1.24 29.50 -6.24
C HIS A 9 -0.23 29.84 -6.03
N LEU A 10 -1.09 28.83 -6.02
CA LEU A 10 -2.52 28.98 -5.73
C LEU A 10 -2.75 28.99 -4.22
N VAL A 11 -3.20 30.12 -3.70
CA VAL A 11 -3.30 30.34 -2.25
C VAL A 11 -4.57 29.74 -1.69
N THR A 12 -4.44 28.95 -0.62
CA THR A 12 -5.58 28.37 0.11
C THR A 12 -5.99 29.22 1.30
N ARG A 13 -7.23 29.02 1.78
CA ARG A 13 -7.72 29.66 3.02
C ARG A 13 -6.89 29.28 4.25
N ALA A 14 -6.38 28.04 4.30
CA ALA A 14 -5.58 27.56 5.42
C ALA A 14 -4.25 28.32 5.53
N GLU A 15 -3.58 28.55 4.40
CA GLU A 15 -2.33 29.31 4.29
C GLU A 15 -2.49 30.76 4.71
N LEU A 16 -3.57 31.42 4.28
CA LEU A 16 -3.88 32.79 4.72
C LEU A 16 -4.13 32.86 6.22
N THR A 17 -4.81 31.86 6.79
CA THR A 17 -5.05 31.79 8.24
C THR A 17 -3.75 31.58 9.02
N ALA A 18 -2.84 30.76 8.49
CA ALA A 18 -1.51 30.52 9.06
C ALA A 18 -0.52 31.68 8.81
N GLY A 19 -0.80 32.55 7.84
CA GLY A 19 0.13 33.60 7.39
C GLY A 19 1.37 33.04 6.67
N ALA A 20 1.26 31.83 6.12
CA ALA A 20 2.36 31.07 5.54
C ALA A 20 1.92 30.43 4.22
N LEU A 21 2.79 30.41 3.21
CA LEU A 21 2.53 29.75 1.92
C LEU A 21 3.28 28.41 1.87
N ALA A 22 2.61 27.33 1.49
CA ALA A 22 3.25 26.04 1.29
C ALA A 22 4.30 26.16 0.17
N ALA A 23 5.47 25.58 0.40
CA ALA A 23 6.60 25.71 -0.51
C ALA A 23 7.27 24.36 -0.78
N VAL A 24 6.51 23.27 -0.65
CA VAL A 24 6.96 21.91 -0.96
C VAL A 24 7.15 21.73 -2.46
N ASP A 25 6.24 22.29 -3.27
CA ASP A 25 6.22 22.14 -4.73
C ASP A 25 6.52 23.48 -5.42
N ASP A 26 5.48 24.31 -5.64
CA ASP A 26 5.52 25.49 -6.52
C ASP A 26 6.61 26.50 -6.16
N LEU A 27 6.78 26.75 -4.86
CA LEU A 27 7.70 27.76 -4.32
C LEU A 27 8.99 27.12 -3.77
N ARG A 28 9.30 25.88 -4.15
CA ARG A 28 10.39 25.10 -3.56
C ARG A 28 11.76 25.76 -3.69
N LEU A 29 12.04 26.39 -4.84
CA LEU A 29 13.28 27.15 -5.01
C LEU A 29 13.36 28.35 -4.06
N TRP A 30 12.25 29.07 -3.88
CA TRP A 30 12.20 30.20 -2.93
C TRP A 30 12.36 29.73 -1.50
N ALA A 31 11.76 28.61 -1.11
CA ALA A 31 12.01 28.02 0.20
C ALA A 31 13.48 27.64 0.41
N ARG A 32 14.16 27.13 -0.62
CA ARG A 32 15.59 26.85 -0.51
C ARG A 32 16.43 28.12 -0.35
N LEU A 33 16.09 29.19 -1.06
CA LEU A 33 16.82 30.47 -0.97
C LEU A 33 16.51 31.26 0.31
N ALA A 34 15.32 31.08 0.89
CA ALA A 34 14.87 31.72 2.13
C ALA A 34 15.21 30.91 3.39
N ASP A 35 15.84 29.76 3.24
CA ASP A 35 16.40 29.00 4.36
C ASP A 35 17.59 29.76 4.99
N GLY A 36 17.72 29.69 6.31
CA GLY A 36 18.73 30.45 7.05
C GLY A 36 18.40 31.94 7.19
N ASP A 37 19.11 32.81 6.47
CA ASP A 37 19.09 34.26 6.67
C ASP A 37 17.78 34.94 6.19
N GLY A 38 17.01 34.26 5.34
CA GLY A 38 15.79 34.77 4.72
C GLY A 38 16.08 35.67 3.52
N ILE A 39 15.05 35.95 2.72
CA ILE A 39 15.11 36.83 1.55
C ILE A 39 14.38 38.14 1.87
N PRO A 40 14.95 39.32 1.62
CA PRO A 40 14.23 40.59 1.71
C PRO A 40 12.90 40.59 0.96
N LEU A 41 11.85 41.14 1.56
CA LEU A 41 10.60 41.42 0.87
C LEU A 41 10.59 42.89 0.44
N ALA A 42 10.15 43.19 -0.78
CA ALA A 42 10.11 44.56 -1.31
C ALA A 42 9.24 45.52 -0.46
N GLY A 43 8.19 44.99 0.19
CA GLY A 43 7.36 45.71 1.17
C GLY A 43 8.02 45.94 2.54
N GLY A 44 9.26 45.49 2.73
CA GLY A 44 9.98 45.51 3.99
C GLY A 44 9.87 44.19 4.76
N GLY A 45 10.87 43.90 5.59
CA GLY A 45 10.98 42.63 6.33
C GLY A 45 11.65 41.52 5.52
N LEU A 46 11.56 40.29 6.03
CA LEU A 46 12.20 39.10 5.45
C LEU A 46 11.16 38.00 5.27
N VAL A 47 11.23 37.31 4.12
CA VAL A 47 10.59 36.02 3.90
C VAL A 47 11.55 34.92 4.37
N ARG A 48 11.07 33.97 5.16
CA ARG A 48 11.85 32.87 5.74
C ARG A 48 11.18 31.54 5.51
N THR A 49 11.99 30.51 5.37
CA THR A 49 11.50 29.13 5.34
C THR A 49 11.32 28.60 6.75
N VAL A 50 10.16 28.03 7.03
CA VAL A 50 9.87 27.25 8.23
C VAL A 50 9.54 25.84 7.78
N VAL A 51 10.07 24.83 8.47
CA VAL A 51 9.79 23.42 8.18
C VAL A 51 8.97 22.84 9.32
N GLU A 52 7.71 22.50 9.03
CA GLU A 52 6.80 21.84 9.97
C GLU A 52 6.43 20.46 9.43
N ALA A 53 6.49 19.43 10.27
CA ALA A 53 6.27 18.03 9.87
C ALA A 53 7.13 17.56 8.67
N GLY A 54 8.26 18.22 8.39
CA GLY A 54 9.14 17.91 7.26
C GLY A 54 8.80 18.68 5.97
N GLU A 55 7.74 19.49 5.96
CA GLU A 55 7.32 20.26 4.80
C GLU A 55 7.70 21.74 4.93
N PRO A 56 8.35 22.33 3.91
CA PRO A 56 8.73 23.74 3.92
C PRO A 56 7.53 24.65 3.64
N SER A 57 7.45 25.74 4.39
CA SER A 57 6.53 26.86 4.16
C SER A 57 7.28 28.18 4.19
N LEU A 58 6.86 29.13 3.37
CA LEU A 58 7.36 30.50 3.39
C LEU A 58 6.53 31.34 4.36
N THR A 59 7.20 32.01 5.28
CA THR A 59 6.61 32.95 6.24
C THR A 59 7.20 34.33 6.02
N GLY A 60 6.42 35.39 6.26
CA GLY A 60 6.87 36.76 6.09
C GLY A 60 6.52 37.65 7.28
N PRO A 61 6.79 38.95 7.19
CA PRO A 61 6.40 39.91 8.22
C PRO A 61 4.88 39.99 8.36
N GLY A 62 4.40 40.50 9.51
CA GLY A 62 2.97 40.64 9.76
C GLY A 62 2.26 41.42 8.66
N GLY A 63 1.22 40.83 8.07
CA GLY A 63 0.45 41.43 6.99
C GLY A 63 1.07 41.33 5.59
N TRP A 64 2.13 40.54 5.38
CA TRP A 64 2.76 40.41 4.05
C TRP A 64 1.87 39.80 2.96
N LEU A 65 0.82 39.06 3.36
CA LEU A 65 -0.24 38.54 2.49
C LEU A 65 -1.52 39.39 2.52
N ALA A 66 -1.47 40.61 3.05
CA ALA A 66 -2.65 41.47 3.12
C ALA A 66 -3.15 41.81 1.71
N GLY A 67 -4.44 41.55 1.45
CA GLY A 67 -5.07 41.77 0.16
C GLY A 67 -5.00 40.59 -0.81
N VAL A 68 -4.44 39.45 -0.38
CA VAL A 68 -4.57 38.17 -1.07
C VAL A 68 -5.81 37.45 -0.54
N GLU A 69 -6.66 36.99 -1.44
CA GLU A 69 -7.86 36.21 -1.13
C GLU A 69 -7.64 34.72 -1.43
N PRO A 70 -8.43 33.81 -0.84
CA PRO A 70 -8.38 32.39 -1.21
C PRO A 70 -8.64 32.21 -2.71
N GLU A 71 -7.92 31.26 -3.32
CA GLU A 71 -7.92 30.95 -4.76
C GLU A 71 -7.22 32.01 -5.65
N ASP A 72 -6.65 33.06 -5.07
CA ASP A 72 -5.74 33.92 -5.83
C ASP A 72 -4.46 33.16 -6.19
N VAL A 73 -3.96 33.41 -7.40
CA VAL A 73 -2.62 32.97 -7.79
C VAL A 73 -1.64 34.08 -7.46
N VAL A 74 -0.79 33.85 -6.46
CA VAL A 74 0.29 34.79 -6.12
C VAL A 74 1.52 34.50 -6.96
N ALA A 75 2.21 35.56 -7.37
CA ALA A 75 3.50 35.53 -8.04
C ALA A 75 4.56 36.13 -7.11
N LEU A 76 5.62 35.35 -6.85
CA LEU A 76 6.82 35.78 -6.13
C LEU A 76 7.94 35.97 -7.13
N ARG A 77 8.29 37.23 -7.40
CA ARG A 77 9.36 37.63 -8.32
C ARG A 77 10.60 38.04 -7.54
N LEU A 78 11.76 37.47 -7.85
CA LEU A 78 13.03 37.94 -7.28
C LEU A 78 13.58 39.11 -8.10
N ARG A 79 13.71 40.30 -7.51
CA ARG A 79 14.32 41.48 -8.15
C ARG A 79 15.19 42.25 -7.16
N GLY A 80 16.41 42.58 -7.57
CA GLY A 80 17.37 43.31 -6.73
C GLY A 80 17.72 42.55 -5.43
N GLY A 81 17.63 41.22 -5.44
CA GLY A 81 17.78 40.39 -4.24
C GLY A 81 16.62 40.42 -3.26
N ALA A 82 15.47 41.01 -3.62
CA ALA A 82 14.25 41.03 -2.83
C ALA A 82 13.09 40.33 -3.56
N LEU A 83 12.19 39.69 -2.82
CA LEU A 83 10.94 39.16 -3.36
C LEU A 83 9.89 40.27 -3.47
N GLU A 84 9.33 40.41 -4.66
CA GLU A 84 8.12 41.18 -4.95
C GLU A 84 6.93 40.20 -4.99
N LEU A 85 5.90 40.48 -4.19
CA LEU A 85 4.65 39.72 -4.18
C LEU A 85 3.58 40.48 -4.97
N SER A 86 2.89 39.78 -5.86
CA SER A 86 1.75 40.31 -6.62
C SER A 86 0.72 39.21 -6.88
N ILE A 87 -0.53 39.58 -7.17
CA ILE A 87 -1.53 38.65 -7.72
C ILE A 87 -1.30 38.56 -9.24
N ALA A 88 -1.27 37.34 -9.78
CA ALA A 88 -1.05 37.08 -11.20
C ALA A 88 -2.35 36.69 -11.90
N ASP A 89 -2.58 37.27 -13.07
CA ASP A 89 -3.59 36.80 -14.02
C ASP A 89 -2.92 35.81 -14.99
N LEU A 90 -3.45 34.58 -15.03
CA LEU A 90 -2.96 33.49 -15.86
C LEU A 90 -3.84 33.21 -17.07
N THR A 91 -4.69 34.15 -17.49
CA THR A 91 -5.54 33.95 -18.67
C THR A 91 -4.72 33.87 -19.97
N ASP A 92 -3.62 34.62 -20.08
CA ASP A 92 -2.78 34.74 -21.29
C ASP A 92 -1.28 34.50 -21.00
N PHE A 93 -0.92 33.41 -20.33
CA PHE A 93 0.48 33.07 -20.05
C PHE A 93 1.22 32.51 -21.30
N PRO A 94 2.56 32.62 -21.39
CA PRO A 94 3.32 32.13 -22.54
C PRO A 94 3.39 30.59 -22.58
N ALA A 95 2.43 29.96 -23.26
CA ALA A 95 2.28 28.50 -23.33
C ALA A 95 3.56 27.74 -23.76
N GLU A 96 4.35 28.27 -24.69
CA GLU A 96 5.62 27.64 -25.12
C GLU A 96 6.63 27.48 -23.98
N ARG A 97 6.62 28.39 -22.99
CA ARG A 97 7.49 28.28 -21.82
C ARG A 97 6.99 27.22 -20.85
N ALA A 98 5.68 27.12 -20.66
CA ALA A 98 5.09 26.05 -19.86
C ALA A 98 5.39 24.66 -20.46
N ILE A 99 5.28 24.52 -21.79
CA ILE A 99 5.67 23.29 -22.50
C ILE A 99 7.14 22.94 -22.26
N ARG A 100 8.05 23.93 -22.36
CA ARG A 100 9.47 23.73 -22.07
C ARG A 100 9.72 23.28 -20.64
N VAL A 101 9.04 23.89 -19.65
CA VAL A 101 9.12 23.48 -18.24
C VAL A 101 8.72 22.01 -18.11
N VAL A 102 7.55 21.63 -18.62
CA VAL A 102 7.07 20.25 -18.58
C VAL A 102 8.05 19.27 -19.23
N GLN A 103 8.61 19.62 -20.40
CA GLN A 103 9.57 18.77 -21.11
C GLN A 103 10.84 18.53 -20.28
N GLU A 104 11.44 19.58 -19.73
CA GLU A 104 12.66 19.45 -18.93
C GLU A 104 12.39 18.64 -17.65
N PHE A 105 11.27 18.88 -16.98
CA PHE A 105 10.88 18.10 -15.81
C PHE A 105 10.67 16.61 -16.14
N GLY A 106 10.05 16.29 -17.28
CA GLY A 106 9.87 14.93 -17.74
C GLY A 106 11.18 14.21 -18.08
N GLU A 107 12.09 14.90 -18.77
CA GLU A 107 13.43 14.37 -19.09
C GLU A 107 14.24 14.09 -17.82
N GLN A 108 14.32 15.06 -16.91
CA GLN A 108 15.06 14.90 -15.66
C GLN A 108 14.41 13.89 -14.70
N ALA A 109 13.09 13.75 -14.71
CA ALA A 109 12.40 12.70 -13.95
C ALA A 109 12.79 11.29 -14.44
N LEU A 110 12.90 11.10 -15.77
CA LEU A 110 13.35 9.83 -16.33
C LEU A 110 14.83 9.55 -16.02
N ASP A 111 15.68 10.56 -16.06
CA ASP A 111 17.09 10.43 -15.70
C ASP A 111 17.28 10.13 -14.20
N ALA A 112 16.49 10.76 -13.32
CA ALA A 112 16.48 10.45 -11.90
C ALA A 112 16.03 9.02 -11.62
N LEU A 113 15.03 8.51 -12.33
CA LEU A 113 14.63 7.10 -12.24
C LEU A 113 15.78 6.16 -12.63
N ARG A 114 16.54 6.47 -13.68
CA ARG A 114 17.72 5.68 -14.08
C ARG A 114 18.80 5.72 -13.00
N ALA A 115 19.11 6.90 -12.48
CA ALA A 115 20.09 7.06 -11.41
C ALA A 115 19.68 6.31 -10.13
N PHE A 116 18.40 6.36 -9.77
CA PHE A 116 17.84 5.58 -8.66
C PHE A 116 17.98 4.07 -8.89
N ALA A 117 17.61 3.59 -10.08
CA ALA A 117 17.73 2.18 -10.43
C ALA A 117 19.17 1.67 -10.35
N GLU A 118 20.15 2.53 -10.64
CA GLU A 118 21.59 2.24 -10.52
C GLU A 118 22.14 2.42 -9.09
N GLY A 119 21.31 2.85 -8.13
CA GLY A 119 21.70 3.12 -6.75
C GLY A 119 22.54 4.39 -6.56
N LEU A 120 22.53 5.30 -7.56
CA LEU A 120 23.23 6.58 -7.51
C LEU A 120 22.43 7.65 -6.76
N GLU A 121 21.10 7.53 -6.77
CA GLU A 121 20.17 8.40 -6.05
C GLU A 121 19.31 7.58 -5.08
N PRO A 122 18.96 8.13 -3.90
CA PRO A 122 18.16 7.41 -2.91
C PRO A 122 16.64 7.42 -3.22
N ALA A 123 16.20 8.17 -4.23
CA ALA A 123 14.79 8.31 -4.59
C ALA A 123 14.60 8.40 -6.11
N PRO A 124 13.47 7.91 -6.66
CA PRO A 124 13.25 7.79 -8.11
C PRO A 124 12.88 9.10 -8.83
N GLY A 125 12.82 10.22 -8.12
CA GLY A 125 12.48 11.53 -8.69
C GLY A 125 13.58 12.57 -8.49
N VAL A 126 13.55 13.63 -9.30
CA VAL A 126 14.49 14.76 -9.21
C VAL A 126 13.92 15.86 -8.29
N PRO A 127 14.73 16.55 -7.46
CA PRO A 127 14.24 17.70 -6.69
C PRO A 127 13.78 18.84 -7.58
N ILE A 128 12.61 19.42 -7.30
CA ILE A 128 11.99 20.47 -8.14
C ILE A 128 12.90 21.68 -8.29
N ASP A 129 13.51 22.13 -7.19
CA ASP A 129 14.42 23.27 -7.17
C ASP A 129 15.68 23.06 -8.01
N VAL A 130 16.16 21.82 -8.16
CA VAL A 130 17.29 21.49 -9.03
C VAL A 130 16.91 21.71 -10.49
N VAL A 131 15.73 21.23 -10.91
CA VAL A 131 15.24 21.41 -12.28
C VAL A 131 15.01 22.90 -12.58
N VAL A 132 14.37 23.64 -11.67
CA VAL A 132 14.14 25.09 -11.85
C VAL A 132 15.46 25.85 -11.97
N LEU A 133 16.46 25.54 -11.12
CA LEU A 133 17.78 26.18 -11.20
C LEU A 133 18.48 25.88 -12.53
N ASP A 134 18.38 24.65 -13.02
CA ASP A 134 18.97 24.25 -14.28
C ASP A 134 18.30 24.94 -15.48
N LEU A 135 16.96 25.05 -15.47
CA LEU A 135 16.22 25.87 -16.44
C LEU A 135 16.64 27.34 -16.40
N LEU A 136 16.81 27.92 -15.21
CA LEU A 136 17.28 29.31 -15.08
C LEU A 136 18.73 29.49 -15.57
N MET A 137 19.56 28.45 -15.54
CA MET A 137 20.91 28.46 -16.11
C MET A 137 20.90 28.36 -17.63
N LYS A 138 20.08 27.47 -18.18
CA LYS A 138 20.00 27.16 -19.62
C LYS A 138 19.17 28.19 -20.40
N ALA A 139 18.09 28.68 -19.82
CA ALA A 139 17.08 29.55 -20.42
C ALA A 139 16.48 30.50 -19.36
N PRO A 140 17.21 31.56 -18.93
CA PRO A 140 16.79 32.46 -17.86
C PRO A 140 15.41 33.10 -18.05
N GLU A 141 14.98 33.28 -19.29
CA GLU A 141 13.69 33.85 -19.67
C GLU A 141 12.49 32.93 -19.38
N THR A 142 12.72 31.64 -19.10
CA THR A 142 11.66 30.63 -18.88
C THR A 142 10.67 31.08 -17.81
N PHE A 143 11.17 31.66 -16.72
CA PHE A 143 10.38 32.14 -15.58
C PHE A 143 10.31 33.67 -15.51
N ALA A 144 10.58 34.40 -16.61
CA ALA A 144 10.53 35.86 -16.59
C ALA A 144 9.11 36.42 -16.40
N ASP A 145 8.10 35.68 -16.87
CA ASP A 145 6.68 35.99 -16.73
C ASP A 145 5.99 34.94 -15.84
N PRO A 146 4.91 35.30 -15.12
CA PRO A 146 4.13 34.32 -14.38
C PRO A 146 3.65 33.17 -15.27
N LEU A 147 3.89 31.93 -14.83
CA LEU A 147 3.35 30.71 -15.43
C LEU A 147 2.29 30.10 -14.49
N PRO A 148 1.50 29.10 -14.92
CA PRO A 148 0.74 28.28 -14.00
C PRO A 148 1.62 27.69 -12.89
N PRO A 149 1.08 27.52 -11.66
CA PRO A 149 1.83 26.87 -10.59
C PRO A 149 2.37 25.50 -11.06
N LEU A 150 3.58 25.15 -10.63
CA LEU A 150 4.29 23.98 -11.13
C LEU A 150 3.53 22.68 -10.82
N ALA A 151 2.96 22.55 -9.63
CA ALA A 151 2.30 21.34 -9.19
C ALA A 151 1.12 20.92 -10.09
N PRO A 152 0.11 21.76 -10.38
CA PRO A 152 -0.93 21.41 -11.35
C PRO A 152 -0.37 21.21 -12.76
N LEU A 153 0.55 22.08 -13.22
CA LEU A 153 1.14 22.00 -14.56
C LEU A 153 1.84 20.63 -14.80
N LEU A 154 2.60 20.15 -13.81
CA LEU A 154 3.32 18.88 -13.90
C LEU A 154 2.38 17.67 -13.79
N ARG A 155 1.33 17.74 -12.96
CA ARG A 155 0.31 16.68 -12.86
C ARG A 155 -0.48 16.51 -14.15
N GLU A 156 -0.87 17.62 -14.79
CA GLU A 156 -1.54 17.60 -16.11
C GLU A 156 -0.67 16.95 -17.19
N ALA A 157 0.65 17.00 -17.02
CA ALA A 157 1.62 16.37 -17.91
C ALA A 157 1.98 14.92 -17.52
N SER A 158 1.16 14.25 -16.70
CA SER A 158 1.38 12.87 -16.25
C SER A 158 2.72 12.68 -15.51
N LEU A 159 3.06 13.63 -14.64
CA LEU A 159 4.16 13.51 -13.66
C LEU A 159 3.59 13.44 -12.23
N GLU A 160 4.32 12.77 -11.35
CA GLU A 160 3.99 12.62 -9.93
C GLU A 160 4.89 13.51 -9.08
N LEU A 161 4.30 14.24 -8.12
CA LEU A 161 5.02 15.02 -7.12
C LEU A 161 4.98 14.32 -5.77
N ARG A 162 6.14 14.16 -5.13
CA ARG A 162 6.25 13.57 -3.79
C ARG A 162 7.39 14.20 -3.01
N GLY A 163 7.08 14.88 -1.91
CA GLY A 163 8.07 15.47 -1.00
C GLY A 163 9.01 16.48 -1.68
N GLY A 164 8.48 17.33 -2.57
CA GLY A 164 9.27 18.30 -3.33
C GLY A 164 10.18 17.71 -4.41
N ARG A 165 9.91 16.46 -4.82
CA ARG A 165 10.55 15.78 -5.95
C ARG A 165 9.50 15.45 -7.00
N VAL A 166 9.93 15.41 -8.25
CA VAL A 166 9.12 15.04 -9.41
C VAL A 166 9.63 13.73 -10.00
N GLY A 167 8.71 12.81 -10.25
CA GLY A 167 8.97 11.53 -10.92
C GLY A 167 7.96 11.31 -12.03
N ILE A 168 8.21 10.31 -12.87
CA ILE A 168 7.21 9.83 -13.81
C ILE A 168 6.06 9.14 -13.06
N VAL A 169 4.86 9.11 -13.65
CA VAL A 169 3.76 8.29 -13.12
C VAL A 169 4.20 6.83 -13.01
N GLY A 170 3.92 6.18 -11.87
CA GLY A 170 4.34 4.81 -11.63
C GLY A 170 5.76 4.64 -11.07
N ALA A 171 6.47 5.73 -10.78
CA ALA A 171 7.77 5.67 -10.13
C ALA A 171 7.69 4.90 -8.78
N PRO A 172 8.69 4.05 -8.46
CA PRO A 172 8.69 3.23 -7.25
C PRO A 172 9.11 4.04 -6.02
N TRP A 173 8.22 4.92 -5.56
CA TRP A 173 8.46 5.77 -4.37
C TRP A 173 8.63 4.96 -3.09
N ASP A 174 8.04 3.77 -3.02
CA ASP A 174 8.33 2.77 -2.00
C ASP A 174 9.46 1.86 -2.47
N THR A 175 10.60 1.92 -1.79
CA THR A 175 11.79 1.14 -2.12
C THR A 175 11.59 -0.36 -1.89
N GLU A 176 10.68 -0.77 -1.00
CA GLU A 176 10.38 -2.19 -0.79
C GLU A 176 9.76 -2.81 -2.06
N SER A 177 9.03 -2.01 -2.84
CA SER A 177 8.44 -2.43 -4.10
C SER A 177 9.45 -2.84 -5.19
N VAL A 178 10.76 -2.59 -4.98
CA VAL A 178 11.83 -2.87 -5.96
C VAL A 178 13.07 -3.55 -5.40
N VAL A 179 13.07 -3.96 -4.12
CA VAL A 179 14.26 -4.40 -3.37
C VAL A 179 15.06 -5.56 -4.01
N ASP A 180 14.42 -6.37 -4.85
CA ASP A 180 15.03 -7.55 -5.52
C ASP A 180 15.09 -7.43 -7.05
N LEU A 181 14.80 -6.24 -7.61
CA LEU A 181 14.80 -6.03 -9.06
C LEU A 181 16.17 -5.54 -9.55
N ALA A 182 16.57 -6.06 -10.71
CA ALA A 182 17.72 -5.51 -11.43
C ALA A 182 17.45 -4.05 -11.87
N PRO A 183 18.46 -3.20 -12.04
CA PRO A 183 18.27 -1.79 -12.41
C PRO A 183 17.36 -1.59 -13.64
N LEU A 184 17.56 -2.40 -14.68
CA LEU A 184 16.73 -2.30 -15.89
C LEU A 184 15.27 -2.71 -15.65
N ASP A 185 15.02 -3.61 -14.71
CA ASP A 185 13.68 -4.06 -14.34
C ASP A 185 12.95 -3.03 -13.48
N VAL A 186 13.67 -2.26 -12.64
CA VAL A 186 13.11 -1.08 -11.96
C VAL A 186 12.57 -0.07 -12.98
N ILE A 187 13.35 0.21 -14.03
CA ILE A 187 12.94 1.13 -15.10
C ILE A 187 11.74 0.58 -15.86
N ARG A 188 11.76 -0.72 -16.23
CA ARG A 188 10.64 -1.37 -16.93
C ARG A 188 9.37 -1.34 -16.10
N LEU A 189 9.45 -1.68 -14.81
CA LEU A 189 8.32 -1.65 -13.89
C LEU A 189 7.67 -0.27 -13.87
N ALA A 190 8.47 0.79 -13.70
CA ALA A 190 7.96 2.16 -13.67
C ALA A 190 7.31 2.57 -14.99
N LEU A 191 7.91 2.22 -16.14
CA LEU A 191 7.37 2.54 -17.45
C LEU A 191 6.08 1.76 -17.77
N VAL A 192 5.97 0.51 -17.33
CA VAL A 192 4.72 -0.26 -17.46
C VAL A 192 3.63 0.32 -16.57
N ARG A 193 3.93 0.62 -15.30
CA ARG A 193 2.99 1.31 -14.41
C ARG A 193 2.50 2.64 -15.00
N SER A 194 3.42 3.45 -15.54
CA SER A 194 3.08 4.69 -16.24
C SER A 194 2.08 4.41 -17.34
N ALA A 195 2.39 3.49 -18.26
CA ALA A 195 1.54 3.20 -19.41
C ALA A 195 0.14 2.69 -19.02
N LEU A 196 0.04 1.86 -17.98
CA LEU A 196 -1.26 1.35 -17.51
C LEU A 196 -2.09 2.42 -16.79
N ARG A 197 -1.45 3.27 -15.97
CA ARG A 197 -2.14 4.30 -15.17
C ARG A 197 -2.55 5.53 -15.97
N THR A 198 -1.79 5.86 -17.01
CA THR A 198 -2.07 7.00 -17.88
C THR A 198 -2.77 6.59 -19.17
N TYR A 199 -3.25 5.35 -19.25
CA TYR A 199 -3.93 4.86 -20.44
C TYR A 199 -5.21 5.66 -20.71
N ASP A 200 -5.30 6.20 -21.92
CA ASP A 200 -6.52 6.78 -22.50
C ASP A 200 -7.02 5.90 -23.66
N GLU A 201 -8.31 6.03 -24.00
CA GLU A 201 -8.90 5.24 -25.09
C GLU A 201 -8.15 5.45 -26.40
N GLY A 202 -7.55 4.37 -26.93
CA GLY A 202 -6.74 4.39 -28.14
C GLY A 202 -5.23 4.56 -27.92
N GLY A 203 -4.76 4.63 -26.67
CA GLY A 203 -3.34 4.68 -26.33
C GLY A 203 -2.55 3.43 -26.76
N ASP A 204 -1.26 3.61 -27.10
CA ASP A 204 -0.39 2.51 -27.53
C ASP A 204 0.28 1.79 -26.34
N LEU A 205 -0.08 0.52 -26.12
CA LEU A 205 0.47 -0.33 -25.08
C LEU A 205 1.63 -1.23 -25.55
N SER A 206 2.00 -1.18 -26.84
CA SER A 206 2.96 -2.11 -27.45
C SER A 206 4.31 -2.13 -26.73
N LYS A 207 4.77 -0.96 -26.29
CA LYS A 207 6.03 -0.81 -25.55
C LYS A 207 5.95 -1.40 -24.14
N ALA A 208 4.83 -1.18 -23.44
CA ALA A 208 4.61 -1.75 -22.11
C ALA A 208 4.55 -3.28 -22.17
N ILE A 209 3.82 -3.84 -23.15
CA ILE A 209 3.75 -5.28 -23.39
C ILE A 209 5.13 -5.84 -23.73
N THR A 210 5.91 -5.13 -24.56
CA THR A 210 7.30 -5.52 -24.84
C THR A 210 8.14 -5.57 -23.57
N TYR A 211 7.97 -4.64 -22.63
CA TYR A 211 8.69 -4.66 -21.36
C TYR A 211 8.27 -5.82 -20.45
N LEU A 212 6.98 -6.09 -20.37
CA LEU A 212 6.43 -7.24 -19.62
C LEU A 212 7.00 -8.56 -20.15
N SER A 213 7.01 -8.76 -21.47
CA SER A 213 7.53 -9.98 -22.10
C SER A 213 9.05 -10.16 -21.97
N ARG A 214 9.79 -9.17 -21.44
CA ARG A 214 11.25 -9.19 -21.29
C ARG A 214 11.72 -9.50 -19.87
N SER A 215 10.83 -9.48 -18.88
CA SER A 215 11.16 -9.80 -17.49
C SER A 215 9.95 -10.40 -16.78
N GLU A 216 10.04 -11.69 -16.45
CA GLU A 216 9.03 -12.39 -15.66
C GLU A 216 8.87 -11.78 -14.27
N ALA A 217 9.94 -11.24 -13.68
CA ALA A 217 9.87 -10.56 -12.39
C ALA A 217 9.03 -9.28 -12.47
N VAL A 218 9.19 -8.48 -13.54
CA VAL A 218 8.35 -7.29 -13.76
C VAL A 218 6.91 -7.71 -14.04
N LEU A 219 6.70 -8.74 -14.87
CA LEU A 219 5.36 -9.25 -15.17
C LEU A 219 4.65 -9.75 -13.91
N ALA A 220 5.31 -10.52 -13.05
CA ALA A 220 4.75 -11.00 -11.79
C ALA A 220 4.34 -9.84 -10.86
N ARG A 221 5.18 -8.81 -10.73
CA ARG A 221 4.86 -7.63 -9.90
C ARG A 221 3.66 -6.85 -10.44
N ILE A 222 3.61 -6.62 -11.75
CA ILE A 222 2.45 -5.93 -12.37
C ILE A 222 1.21 -6.80 -12.27
N ALA A 223 1.32 -8.12 -12.44
CA ALA A 223 0.23 -9.07 -12.26
C ALA A 223 -0.34 -9.02 -10.82
N ASP A 224 0.51 -8.94 -9.80
CA ASP A 224 0.07 -8.78 -8.40
C ASP A 224 -0.59 -7.43 -8.14
N GLU A 225 -0.09 -6.36 -8.77
CA GLU A 225 -0.74 -5.04 -8.72
C GLU A 225 -2.11 -5.06 -9.37
N VAL A 226 -2.24 -5.70 -10.54
CA VAL A 226 -3.49 -5.82 -11.28
C VAL A 226 -4.51 -6.70 -10.56
N GLU A 227 -4.08 -7.76 -9.89
CA GLU A 227 -5.01 -8.54 -9.05
C GLU A 227 -5.49 -7.72 -7.84
N ARG A 228 -4.65 -6.84 -7.29
CA ARG A 228 -5.05 -5.94 -6.19
C ARG A 228 -5.96 -4.81 -6.65
N GLU A 229 -5.68 -4.25 -7.81
CA GLU A 229 -6.40 -3.15 -8.43
C GLU A 229 -6.79 -3.56 -9.86
N PRO A 230 -7.93 -4.24 -10.03
CA PRO A 230 -8.39 -4.72 -11.33
C PRO A 230 -8.44 -3.63 -12.40
N LEU A 231 -8.14 -4.03 -13.64
CA LEU A 231 -8.09 -3.13 -14.78
C LEU A 231 -9.50 -2.64 -15.16
N GLY A 232 -9.60 -1.38 -15.59
CA GLY A 232 -10.83 -0.86 -16.18
C GLY A 232 -11.16 -1.51 -17.53
N PRO A 233 -12.44 -1.50 -17.95
CA PRO A 233 -12.91 -2.22 -19.14
C PRO A 233 -12.24 -1.75 -20.44
N ALA A 234 -11.97 -0.45 -20.60
CA ALA A 234 -11.28 0.08 -21.78
C ALA A 234 -9.86 -0.48 -21.92
N LEU A 235 -9.15 -0.64 -20.80
CA LEU A 235 -7.80 -1.20 -20.79
C LEU A 235 -7.81 -2.71 -21.05
N ILE A 236 -8.80 -3.44 -20.50
CA ILE A 236 -9.01 -4.87 -20.81
C ILE A 236 -9.25 -5.08 -22.31
N GLU A 237 -10.07 -4.22 -22.95
CA GLU A 237 -10.35 -4.29 -24.39
C GLU A 237 -9.11 -3.98 -25.23
N ALA A 238 -8.27 -3.04 -24.78
CA ALA A 238 -7.06 -2.63 -25.48
C ALA A 238 -5.91 -3.65 -25.41
N LEU A 239 -5.89 -4.51 -24.39
CA LEU A 239 -4.83 -5.50 -24.20
C LEU A 239 -4.94 -6.65 -25.23
N PRO A 240 -3.87 -6.93 -26.00
CA PRO A 240 -3.91 -7.96 -27.04
C PRO A 240 -3.92 -9.36 -26.43
N ARG A 241 -5.01 -10.10 -26.66
CA ARG A 241 -5.18 -11.49 -26.19
C ARG A 241 -4.20 -12.49 -26.81
N THR A 242 -3.50 -12.11 -27.87
CA THR A 242 -2.47 -12.93 -28.51
C THR A 242 -1.12 -12.85 -27.79
N GLU A 243 -0.94 -11.90 -26.87
CA GLU A 243 0.29 -11.71 -26.12
C GLU A 243 0.16 -12.33 -24.72
N PRO A 244 0.98 -13.34 -24.36
CA PRO A 244 0.85 -14.05 -23.08
C PRO A 244 0.90 -13.14 -21.85
N ALA A 245 1.77 -12.13 -21.88
CA ALA A 245 1.90 -11.16 -20.79
C ALA A 245 0.62 -10.33 -20.60
N ALA A 246 0.00 -9.87 -21.69
CA ALA A 246 -1.24 -9.10 -21.64
C ALA A 246 -2.40 -9.97 -21.18
N LEU A 247 -2.49 -11.21 -21.69
CA LEU A 247 -3.52 -12.17 -21.30
C LEU A 247 -3.41 -12.56 -19.82
N LEU A 248 -2.19 -12.69 -19.27
CA LEU A 248 -1.98 -12.90 -17.84
C LEU A 248 -2.52 -11.72 -17.00
N LEU A 249 -2.32 -10.47 -17.44
CA LEU A 249 -2.89 -9.33 -16.72
C LEU A 249 -4.43 -9.35 -16.72
N ILE A 250 -5.05 -9.74 -17.84
CA ILE A 250 -6.51 -9.92 -17.90
C ILE A 250 -6.97 -11.03 -16.93
N ALA A 251 -6.25 -12.15 -16.89
CA ALA A 251 -6.54 -13.25 -15.96
C ALA A 251 -6.45 -12.80 -14.49
N ARG A 252 -5.39 -12.05 -14.15
CA ARG A 252 -5.17 -11.52 -12.79
C ARG A 252 -6.21 -10.46 -12.41
N SER A 253 -6.65 -9.65 -13.36
CA SER A 253 -7.76 -8.71 -13.16
C SER A 253 -9.05 -9.45 -12.85
N ALA A 254 -9.34 -10.55 -13.58
CA ALA A 254 -10.53 -11.37 -13.33
C ALA A 254 -10.48 -12.05 -11.95
N GLU A 255 -9.33 -12.56 -11.53
CA GLU A 255 -9.16 -13.14 -10.18
C GLU A 255 -9.33 -12.09 -9.07
N GLY A 256 -8.81 -10.88 -9.28
CA GLY A 256 -8.99 -9.75 -8.34
C GLY A 256 -10.46 -9.39 -8.11
N GLU A 257 -11.29 -9.54 -9.14
CA GLU A 257 -12.75 -9.35 -9.09
C GLU A 257 -13.51 -10.58 -8.58
N GLY A 258 -12.82 -11.67 -8.20
CA GLY A 258 -13.44 -12.91 -7.73
C GLY A 258 -13.99 -13.81 -8.85
N ARG A 259 -13.67 -13.54 -10.12
CA ARG A 259 -14.08 -14.36 -11.27
C ARG A 259 -13.08 -15.50 -11.52
N SER A 260 -12.81 -16.34 -10.51
CA SER A 260 -11.74 -17.34 -10.54
C SER A 260 -11.87 -18.38 -11.65
N PHE A 261 -13.10 -18.76 -12.05
CA PHE A 261 -13.28 -19.70 -13.15
C PHE A 261 -12.88 -19.12 -14.51
N GLU A 262 -13.21 -17.84 -14.76
CA GLU A 262 -12.75 -17.13 -15.95
C GLU A 262 -11.24 -16.92 -15.91
N ALA A 263 -10.70 -16.52 -14.76
CA ALA A 263 -9.26 -16.40 -14.57
C ALA A 263 -8.54 -17.72 -14.89
N SER A 264 -9.04 -18.86 -14.41
CA SER A 264 -8.50 -20.18 -14.71
C SER A 264 -8.52 -20.49 -16.21
N GLY A 265 -9.61 -20.19 -16.92
CA GLY A 265 -9.68 -20.40 -18.37
C GLY A 265 -8.67 -19.53 -19.13
N LEU A 266 -8.50 -18.27 -18.72
CA LEU A 266 -7.51 -17.37 -19.29
C LEU A 266 -6.07 -17.85 -19.00
N ILE A 267 -5.80 -18.41 -17.82
CA ILE A 267 -4.50 -19.01 -17.48
C ILE A 267 -4.20 -20.23 -18.36
N ASP A 268 -5.19 -21.07 -18.66
CA ASP A 268 -5.01 -22.19 -19.61
C ASP A 268 -4.64 -21.67 -21.01
N GLU A 269 -5.26 -20.57 -21.47
CA GLU A 269 -4.89 -19.91 -22.72
C GLU A 269 -3.47 -19.32 -22.68
N VAL A 270 -3.07 -18.69 -21.57
CA VAL A 270 -1.70 -18.17 -21.37
C VAL A 270 -0.68 -19.30 -21.50
N LEU A 271 -0.90 -20.43 -20.82
CA LEU A 271 0.01 -21.57 -20.83
C LEU A 271 0.05 -22.30 -22.18
N SER A 272 -1.03 -22.22 -22.97
CA SER A 272 -1.04 -22.70 -24.36
C SER A 272 -0.13 -21.85 -25.26
N LEU A 273 -0.13 -20.52 -25.07
CA LEU A 273 0.71 -19.60 -25.85
C LEU A 273 2.17 -19.56 -25.37
N ALA A 274 2.40 -19.67 -24.06
CA ALA A 274 3.71 -19.62 -23.43
C ALA A 274 3.85 -20.71 -22.34
N PRO A 275 4.10 -21.97 -22.74
CA PRO A 275 4.42 -23.03 -21.78
C PRO A 275 5.65 -22.67 -20.95
N GLY A 276 5.61 -22.87 -19.63
CA GLY A 276 6.73 -22.53 -18.74
C GLY A 276 6.71 -21.10 -18.18
N LEU A 277 5.68 -20.30 -18.46
CA LEU A 277 5.57 -18.96 -17.87
C LEU A 277 5.25 -19.09 -16.37
N ALA A 278 6.27 -18.89 -15.52
CA ALA A 278 6.21 -19.26 -14.11
C ALA A 278 5.03 -18.65 -13.32
N PRO A 279 4.66 -17.37 -13.47
CA PRO A 279 3.48 -16.83 -12.79
C PRO A 279 2.16 -17.53 -13.18
N ALA A 280 2.01 -17.90 -14.44
CA ALA A 280 0.82 -18.61 -14.92
C ALA A 280 0.78 -20.07 -14.44
N GLU A 281 1.94 -20.75 -14.38
CA GLU A 281 2.03 -22.10 -13.81
C GLU A 281 1.69 -22.11 -12.32
N GLN A 282 2.09 -21.07 -11.58
CA GLN A 282 1.74 -20.90 -10.17
C GLN A 282 0.22 -20.73 -9.99
N ASP A 283 -0.42 -19.87 -10.79
CA ASP A 283 -1.88 -19.71 -10.75
C ASP A 283 -2.61 -21.01 -11.10
N ALA A 284 -2.19 -21.70 -12.17
CA ALA A 284 -2.76 -22.98 -12.57
C ALA A 284 -2.63 -24.05 -11.48
N ALA A 285 -1.48 -24.11 -10.80
CA ALA A 285 -1.25 -25.02 -9.69
C ALA A 285 -2.18 -24.73 -8.50
N GLU A 286 -2.42 -23.45 -8.20
CA GLU A 286 -3.34 -23.05 -7.13
C GLU A 286 -4.80 -23.40 -7.47
N TYR A 287 -5.26 -23.11 -8.69
CA TYR A 287 -6.61 -23.50 -9.12
C TYR A 287 -6.79 -25.02 -9.14
N ALA A 288 -5.79 -25.77 -9.60
CA ALA A 288 -5.80 -27.22 -9.54
C ALA A 288 -5.85 -27.73 -8.08
N ALA A 289 -5.13 -27.08 -7.17
CA ALA A 289 -5.12 -27.43 -5.76
C ALA A 289 -6.47 -27.20 -5.06
N CYS A 290 -7.39 -26.41 -5.62
CA CYS A 290 -8.75 -26.30 -5.07
C CYS A 290 -9.54 -27.62 -5.15
N ARG A 291 -9.16 -28.53 -6.06
CA ARG A 291 -9.81 -29.83 -6.21
C ARG A 291 -9.18 -30.86 -5.28
N THR A 292 -9.96 -31.37 -4.34
CA THR A 292 -9.56 -32.48 -3.45
C THR A 292 -9.78 -33.84 -4.11
N ASN A 293 -9.07 -34.87 -3.63
CA ASN A 293 -9.29 -36.26 -4.06
C ASN A 293 -10.61 -36.80 -3.48
N PRO A 294 -11.58 -37.27 -4.30
CA PRO A 294 -12.86 -37.75 -3.81
C PRO A 294 -12.77 -39.01 -2.96
N ALA A 295 -11.66 -39.76 -3.05
CA ALA A 295 -11.46 -40.96 -2.25
C ALA A 295 -11.04 -40.65 -0.80
N ASP A 296 -10.61 -39.42 -0.52
CA ASP A 296 -10.16 -39.03 0.82
C ASP A 296 -11.36 -38.69 1.72
N PRO A 297 -11.36 -39.14 2.99
CA PRO A 297 -12.42 -38.81 3.93
C PRO A 297 -12.45 -37.31 4.24
N LEU A 298 -13.61 -36.80 4.64
CA LEU A 298 -13.83 -35.36 4.84
C LEU A 298 -12.81 -34.71 5.80
N PRO A 299 -12.38 -35.33 6.92
CA PRO A 299 -11.34 -34.75 7.78
C PRO A 299 -10.00 -34.49 7.08
N VAL A 300 -9.58 -35.39 6.19
CA VAL A 300 -8.35 -35.21 5.41
C VAL A 300 -8.51 -34.07 4.40
N ARG A 301 -9.69 -33.99 3.76
CA ARG A 301 -10.02 -32.90 2.84
C ARG A 301 -10.16 -31.55 3.56
N ALA A 302 -10.69 -31.52 4.78
CA ALA A 302 -10.82 -30.33 5.60
C ALA A 302 -9.47 -29.65 5.85
N ALA A 303 -8.45 -30.41 6.27
CA ALA A 303 -7.10 -29.87 6.44
C ALA A 303 -6.51 -29.30 5.14
N HIS A 304 -6.86 -29.88 3.99
CA HIS A 304 -6.50 -29.34 2.68
C HIS A 304 -7.27 -28.06 2.33
N LEU A 305 -8.58 -28.04 2.54
CA LEU A 305 -9.43 -26.87 2.32
C LEU A 305 -8.97 -25.66 3.12
N PHE A 306 -8.62 -25.84 4.40
CA PHE A 306 -8.10 -24.75 5.21
C PHE A 306 -6.78 -24.17 4.65
N ARG A 307 -5.90 -25.03 4.13
CA ARG A 307 -4.66 -24.57 3.45
C ARG A 307 -4.98 -23.80 2.16
N GLN A 308 -5.98 -24.21 1.38
CA GLN A 308 -6.40 -23.48 0.19
C GLN A 308 -7.03 -22.13 0.54
N LEU A 309 -7.84 -22.08 1.58
CA LEU A 309 -8.42 -20.85 2.09
C LEU A 309 -7.32 -19.88 2.55
N LEU A 310 -6.31 -20.36 3.28
CA LEU A 310 -5.17 -19.56 3.70
C LEU A 310 -4.36 -19.05 2.49
N ALA A 311 -4.10 -19.90 1.51
CA ALA A 311 -3.43 -19.50 0.26
C ALA A 311 -4.23 -18.41 -0.47
N TYR A 312 -5.55 -18.54 -0.55
CA TYR A 312 -6.43 -17.54 -1.12
C TYR A 312 -6.40 -16.21 -0.37
N GLY A 313 -6.38 -16.23 0.96
CA GLY A 313 -6.23 -15.02 1.78
C GLY A 313 -4.89 -14.30 1.56
N TYR A 314 -3.84 -15.03 1.17
CA TYR A 314 -2.53 -14.47 0.85
C TYR A 314 -2.39 -13.99 -0.60
N ARG A 315 -3.41 -14.18 -1.45
CA ARG A 315 -3.40 -13.63 -2.80
C ARG A 315 -3.39 -12.10 -2.81
N PRO A 316 -2.81 -11.44 -3.84
CA PRO A 316 -2.58 -9.99 -3.84
C PRO A 316 -3.80 -9.11 -3.51
N ALA A 317 -5.00 -9.47 -3.95
CA ALA A 317 -6.24 -8.73 -3.66
C ALA A 317 -6.61 -8.68 -2.17
N ARG A 318 -6.30 -9.76 -1.44
CA ARG A 318 -6.71 -9.97 -0.03
C ARG A 318 -5.59 -9.75 0.96
N ARG A 319 -4.34 -9.90 0.51
CA ARG A 319 -3.12 -9.74 1.33
C ARG A 319 -3.11 -8.45 2.15
N ARG A 320 -3.65 -7.35 1.60
CA ARG A 320 -3.76 -6.06 2.30
C ARG A 320 -4.50 -6.15 3.64
N LEU A 321 -5.53 -7.00 3.75
CA LEU A 321 -6.28 -7.19 4.99
C LEU A 321 -5.39 -7.77 6.09
N ILE A 322 -4.52 -8.72 5.73
CA ILE A 322 -3.56 -9.32 6.66
C ILE A 322 -2.48 -8.30 7.02
N ASP A 323 -1.95 -7.56 6.03
CA ASP A 323 -0.91 -6.56 6.24
C ASP A 323 -1.39 -5.41 7.16
N ASP A 324 -2.64 -4.95 7.00
CA ASP A 324 -3.26 -3.94 7.85
C ASP A 324 -3.37 -4.42 9.31
N LEU A 325 -3.74 -5.69 9.53
CA LEU A 325 -3.77 -6.28 10.87
C LEU A 325 -2.36 -6.44 11.46
N VAL A 326 -1.39 -6.86 10.65
CA VAL A 326 0.03 -6.99 11.05
C VAL A 326 0.60 -5.63 11.46
N ALA A 327 0.25 -4.55 10.75
CA ALA A 327 0.70 -3.19 11.06
C ALA A 327 0.23 -2.71 12.45
N LEU A 328 -0.90 -3.25 12.95
CA LEU A 328 -1.43 -2.95 14.28
C LEU A 328 -0.87 -3.85 15.39
N SER A 329 -0.13 -4.90 15.05
CA SER A 329 0.25 -5.98 15.95
C SER A 329 1.77 -6.22 15.96
N ILE A 330 2.20 -7.34 16.57
CA ILE A 330 3.58 -7.84 16.49
C ILE A 330 3.71 -8.78 15.30
N ARG A 331 4.79 -8.70 14.51
CA ARG A 331 4.94 -9.52 13.28
C ARG A 331 4.80 -11.04 13.49
N VAL A 332 5.23 -11.57 14.65
CA VAL A 332 5.10 -13.00 14.98
C VAL A 332 3.63 -13.47 15.08
N ALA A 333 2.69 -12.54 15.12
CA ALA A 333 1.26 -12.78 15.17
C ALA A 333 0.64 -13.09 13.78
N GLU A 334 1.34 -12.85 12.68
CA GLU A 334 0.79 -12.93 11.31
C GLU A 334 -0.06 -14.20 11.03
N PRO A 335 0.38 -15.43 11.35
CA PRO A 335 -0.41 -16.63 11.02
C PRO A 335 -1.80 -16.68 11.65
N ALA A 336 -1.98 -16.00 12.78
CA ALA A 336 -3.23 -15.97 13.52
C ALA A 336 -4.01 -14.65 13.30
N LEU A 337 -3.35 -13.61 12.78
CA LEU A 337 -4.04 -12.46 12.17
C LEU A 337 -4.66 -12.83 10.82
N ALA A 338 -4.05 -13.76 10.09
CA ALA A 338 -4.65 -14.32 8.88
C ALA A 338 -6.02 -14.96 9.17
N ASP A 339 -6.18 -15.64 10.31
CA ASP A 339 -7.50 -16.16 10.75
C ASP A 339 -8.54 -15.04 10.89
N LEU A 340 -8.19 -13.90 11.51
CA LEU A 340 -9.09 -12.75 11.61
C LEU A 340 -9.51 -12.23 10.23
N ALA A 341 -8.57 -12.11 9.29
CA ALA A 341 -8.88 -11.74 7.92
C ALA A 341 -9.80 -12.77 7.25
N LEU A 342 -9.56 -14.06 7.46
CA LEU A 342 -10.36 -15.13 6.86
C LEU A 342 -11.83 -15.07 7.27
N PHE A 343 -12.09 -14.88 8.56
CA PHE A 343 -13.43 -15.00 9.12
C PHE A 343 -14.13 -13.66 9.36
N GLU A 344 -13.45 -12.67 9.94
CA GLU A 344 -14.08 -11.37 10.30
C GLU A 344 -14.11 -10.38 9.12
N ASN A 345 -13.22 -10.54 8.14
CA ASN A 345 -13.31 -9.83 6.86
C ASN A 345 -13.96 -10.66 5.76
N ASP A 346 -14.57 -11.80 6.11
CA ASP A 346 -15.38 -12.65 5.23
C ASP A 346 -14.69 -13.15 3.96
N VAL A 347 -13.36 -13.33 3.99
CA VAL A 347 -12.61 -13.94 2.87
C VAL A 347 -13.07 -15.39 2.61
N VAL A 348 -13.60 -16.10 3.63
CA VAL A 348 -14.27 -17.38 3.43
C VAL A 348 -15.49 -17.25 2.50
N GLY A 349 -16.29 -16.19 2.70
CA GLY A 349 -17.42 -15.88 1.82
C GLY A 349 -16.97 -15.59 0.39
N GLU A 350 -15.95 -14.74 0.23
CA GLU A 350 -15.37 -14.46 -1.09
C GLU A 350 -14.84 -15.73 -1.79
N PHE A 351 -14.18 -16.62 -1.04
CA PHE A 351 -13.69 -17.89 -1.57
C PHE A 351 -14.84 -18.77 -2.08
N LEU A 352 -15.93 -18.87 -1.32
CA LEU A 352 -17.11 -19.63 -1.71
C LEU A 352 -17.76 -19.05 -2.97
N ASP A 353 -17.92 -17.73 -3.03
CA ASP A 353 -18.49 -17.05 -4.20
C ASP A 353 -17.63 -17.27 -5.45
N ALA A 354 -16.30 -17.22 -5.32
CA ALA A 354 -15.37 -17.31 -6.43
C ALA A 354 -15.09 -18.76 -6.88
N ARG A 355 -15.04 -19.72 -5.95
CA ARG A 355 -14.47 -21.08 -6.18
C ARG A 355 -15.43 -22.24 -5.90
N SER A 356 -16.70 -21.97 -5.57
CA SER A 356 -17.70 -23.03 -5.30
C SER A 356 -17.84 -24.05 -6.43
N GLU A 357 -17.63 -23.65 -7.70
CA GLU A 357 -17.67 -24.59 -8.85
C GLU A 357 -16.62 -25.71 -8.80
N TRP A 358 -15.54 -25.52 -8.05
CA TRP A 358 -14.50 -26.55 -7.87
C TRP A 358 -14.68 -27.39 -6.59
N LEU A 359 -15.61 -26.99 -5.72
CA LEU A 359 -15.88 -27.67 -4.46
C LEU A 359 -16.97 -28.73 -4.63
N ARG A 360 -16.92 -29.75 -3.76
CA ARG A 360 -18.06 -30.65 -3.56
C ARG A 360 -19.09 -30.04 -2.62
N ASP A 361 -20.32 -30.52 -2.68
CA ASP A 361 -21.42 -30.07 -1.82
C ASP A 361 -21.04 -30.15 -0.33
N ASP A 362 -20.42 -31.26 0.10
CA ASP A 362 -20.01 -31.45 1.50
C ASP A 362 -18.86 -30.53 1.95
N GLU A 363 -18.01 -30.10 1.02
CA GLU A 363 -16.93 -29.14 1.26
C GLU A 363 -17.46 -27.72 1.34
N ALA A 364 -18.38 -27.37 0.45
CA ALA A 364 -19.06 -26.08 0.47
C ALA A 364 -19.88 -25.92 1.76
N GLU A 365 -20.63 -26.95 2.17
CA GLU A 365 -21.34 -26.98 3.45
C GLU A 365 -20.40 -26.84 4.65
N LEU A 366 -19.23 -27.49 4.61
CA LEU A 366 -18.22 -27.39 5.66
C LEU A 366 -17.65 -25.97 5.79
N LEU A 367 -17.26 -25.34 4.67
CA LEU A 367 -16.76 -23.96 4.65
C LEU A 367 -17.84 -22.96 5.10
N GLU A 368 -19.09 -23.18 4.71
CA GLU A 368 -20.24 -22.40 5.19
C GLU A 368 -20.44 -22.55 6.71
N SER A 369 -20.21 -23.74 7.26
CA SER A 369 -20.17 -23.93 8.72
C SER A 369 -19.02 -23.17 9.37
N TRP A 370 -17.82 -23.19 8.75
CA TRP A 370 -16.64 -22.47 9.26
C TRP A 370 -16.85 -20.97 9.28
N ARG A 371 -17.42 -20.41 8.20
CA ARG A 371 -17.75 -18.98 8.08
C ARG A 371 -18.58 -18.46 9.25
N ARG A 372 -19.45 -19.29 9.82
CA ARG A 372 -20.33 -18.95 10.96
C ARG A 372 -19.72 -19.27 12.33
N THR A 373 -18.52 -19.84 12.37
CA THR A 373 -17.88 -20.27 13.62
C THR A 373 -17.19 -19.09 14.30
N PRO A 374 -17.62 -18.67 15.50
CA PRO A 374 -17.08 -17.48 16.14
C PRO A 374 -15.70 -17.74 16.75
N LEU A 375 -14.88 -16.69 16.78
CA LEU A 375 -13.63 -16.66 17.54
C LEU A 375 -13.96 -16.72 19.04
N ARG A 376 -13.27 -17.60 19.78
CA ARG A 376 -13.52 -17.80 21.20
C ARG A 376 -12.23 -17.84 22.01
N LEU A 377 -12.36 -17.49 23.29
CA LEU A 377 -11.30 -17.66 24.27
C LEU A 377 -11.54 -18.97 25.02
N TRP A 378 -10.55 -19.87 24.98
CA TRP A 378 -10.60 -21.20 25.55
C TRP A 378 -9.62 -21.32 26.71
N GLU A 379 -10.07 -21.86 27.84
CA GLU A 379 -9.20 -22.27 28.93
C GLU A 379 -8.82 -23.73 28.76
N VAL A 380 -7.52 -24.01 28.80
CA VAL A 380 -6.99 -25.36 28.76
C VAL A 380 -7.19 -26.03 30.11
N LEU A 381 -7.96 -27.11 30.15
CA LEU A 381 -8.25 -27.84 31.39
C LEU A 381 -7.29 -29.02 31.60
N ASP A 382 -7.00 -29.76 30.54
CA ASP A 382 -6.13 -30.93 30.58
C ASP A 382 -5.44 -31.15 29.23
N VAL A 383 -4.25 -31.74 29.28
CA VAL A 383 -3.43 -32.10 28.11
C VAL A 383 -2.89 -33.51 28.32
N ALA A 384 -3.29 -34.45 27.46
CA ALA A 384 -2.95 -35.86 27.57
C ALA A 384 -2.51 -36.43 26.22
N GLY A 385 -1.20 -36.47 25.98
CA GLY A 385 -0.67 -36.89 24.68
C GLY A 385 -1.06 -35.90 23.58
N ASP A 386 -1.78 -36.39 22.57
CA ASP A 386 -2.32 -35.57 21.48
C ASP A 386 -3.78 -35.10 21.76
N GLU A 387 -4.34 -35.44 22.91
CA GLU A 387 -5.67 -34.95 23.33
C GLU A 387 -5.54 -33.69 24.19
N ILE A 388 -6.41 -32.71 23.93
CA ILE A 388 -6.56 -31.50 24.74
C ILE A 388 -8.02 -31.27 25.09
N THR A 389 -8.27 -30.92 26.36
CA THR A 389 -9.60 -30.58 26.85
C THR A 389 -9.68 -29.09 27.13
N LEU A 390 -10.65 -28.44 26.50
CA LEU A 390 -10.85 -26.99 26.51
C LEU A 390 -12.21 -26.62 27.10
N ARG A 391 -12.27 -25.47 27.78
CA ARG A 391 -13.52 -24.86 28.23
C ARG A 391 -13.66 -23.47 27.62
N ASP A 392 -14.81 -23.21 27.02
CA ASP A 392 -15.15 -21.88 26.55
C ASP A 392 -15.25 -20.92 27.74
N VAL A 393 -14.49 -19.83 27.69
CA VAL A 393 -14.45 -18.82 28.74
C VAL A 393 -15.61 -17.83 28.61
N THR A 394 -16.18 -17.71 27.41
CA THR A 394 -17.30 -16.82 27.08
C THR A 394 -18.66 -17.42 27.43
N ASP A 395 -18.78 -18.75 27.32
CA ASP A 395 -20.04 -19.47 27.54
C ASP A 395 -20.06 -20.09 28.95
N GLY A 396 -20.75 -19.44 29.89
CA GLY A 396 -20.89 -19.89 31.28
C GLY A 396 -21.69 -21.17 31.50
N GLY A 397 -21.99 -21.96 30.45
CA GLY A 397 -22.90 -23.12 30.54
C GLY A 397 -22.65 -24.32 29.62
N LYS A 398 -21.72 -24.29 28.66
CA LYS A 398 -21.37 -25.50 27.87
C LYS A 398 -20.28 -26.32 28.55
N GLY A 399 -20.43 -27.64 28.46
CA GLY A 399 -19.44 -28.58 28.97
C GLY A 399 -18.10 -28.47 28.25
N PRO A 400 -17.01 -29.00 28.84
CA PRO A 400 -15.71 -29.01 28.20
C PRO A 400 -15.74 -29.78 26.88
N VAL A 401 -14.91 -29.34 25.92
CA VAL A 401 -14.72 -29.97 24.61
C VAL A 401 -13.35 -30.66 24.61
N THR A 402 -13.31 -31.93 24.23
CA THR A 402 -12.06 -32.66 24.02
C THR A 402 -11.84 -32.86 22.53
N LEU A 403 -10.62 -32.58 22.06
CA LEU A 403 -10.22 -32.76 20.67
C LEU A 403 -8.81 -33.33 20.59
N THR A 404 -8.50 -33.96 19.45
CA THR A 404 -7.18 -34.51 19.14
C THR A 404 -6.47 -33.58 18.17
N ASP A 405 -5.24 -33.16 18.50
CA ASP A 405 -4.44 -32.23 17.72
C ASP A 405 -2.94 -32.49 17.91
N GLU A 406 -2.15 -32.40 16.84
CA GLU A 406 -0.71 -32.74 16.91
C GLU A 406 0.17 -31.62 17.49
N LEU A 407 -0.27 -30.36 17.42
CA LEU A 407 0.55 -29.18 17.71
C LEU A 407 0.07 -28.44 18.96
N LEU A 408 -1.23 -28.28 19.15
CA LEU A 408 -1.83 -27.52 20.23
C LEU A 408 -1.47 -28.09 21.63
N PRO A 409 -1.57 -29.41 21.89
CA PRO A 409 -1.10 -30.02 23.14
C PRO A 409 0.38 -29.73 23.47
N ARG A 410 1.22 -29.49 22.46
CA ARG A 410 2.66 -29.23 22.64
C ARG A 410 2.97 -27.78 23.01
N GLN A 411 2.01 -26.89 22.84
CA GLN A 411 2.15 -25.44 23.04
C GLN A 411 1.29 -24.92 24.20
N ALA A 412 0.43 -25.77 24.75
CA ALA A 412 -0.53 -25.44 25.79
C ALA A 412 -0.17 -26.13 27.12
N LEU A 413 -0.44 -25.45 28.23
CA LEU A 413 -0.47 -26.01 29.58
C LEU A 413 -1.84 -25.82 30.20
N PRO A 414 -2.29 -26.72 31.11
CA PRO A 414 -3.48 -26.48 31.91
C PRO A 414 -3.45 -25.10 32.58
N GLY A 415 -4.54 -24.34 32.44
CA GLY A 415 -4.69 -22.95 32.88
C GLY A 415 -4.34 -21.89 31.84
N ASP A 416 -3.75 -22.26 30.70
CA ASP A 416 -3.53 -21.33 29.60
C ASP A 416 -4.86 -20.87 28.97
N LEU A 417 -4.87 -19.62 28.50
CA LEU A 417 -5.98 -19.06 27.72
C LEU A 417 -5.57 -18.99 26.25
N MET A 418 -6.33 -19.65 25.38
CA MET A 418 -6.07 -19.76 23.94
C MET A 418 -7.21 -19.10 23.17
N LEU A 419 -6.89 -18.07 22.40
CA LEU A 419 -7.81 -17.43 21.47
C LEU A 419 -7.73 -18.19 20.13
N THR A 420 -8.82 -18.88 19.77
CA THR A 420 -8.89 -19.67 18.53
C THR A 420 -10.33 -20.07 18.16
N ARG A 421 -10.53 -20.57 16.94
CA ARG A 421 -11.77 -21.19 16.47
C ARG A 421 -11.62 -22.69 16.48
N LEU A 422 -12.63 -23.38 17.00
CA LEU A 422 -12.78 -24.82 16.84
C LEU A 422 -13.66 -25.06 15.61
N LEU A 423 -13.04 -25.40 14.49
CA LEU A 423 -13.71 -25.63 13.21
C LEU A 423 -14.09 -27.10 13.08
N GLY A 424 -15.18 -27.43 12.39
CA GLY A 424 -15.53 -28.83 12.13
C GLY A 424 -14.61 -29.44 11.07
N ASP A 425 -14.29 -30.73 11.16
CA ASP A 425 -13.60 -31.46 10.07
C ASP A 425 -14.52 -32.47 9.36
N GLY A 426 -15.79 -32.52 9.77
CA GLY A 426 -16.79 -33.49 9.33
C GLY A 426 -17.09 -34.58 10.37
N GLU A 427 -16.16 -34.86 11.28
CA GLU A 427 -16.32 -35.83 12.37
C GLU A 427 -16.35 -35.16 13.75
N GLY A 428 -15.61 -34.06 13.92
CA GLY A 428 -15.51 -33.35 15.19
C GLY A 428 -14.88 -31.96 15.08
N PRO A 429 -14.68 -31.29 16.23
CA PRO A 429 -13.98 -30.02 16.29
C PRO A 429 -12.46 -30.21 16.14
N HIS A 430 -11.83 -29.32 15.39
CA HIS A 430 -10.40 -29.30 15.10
C HIS A 430 -9.86 -27.87 15.04
N VAL A 431 -8.55 -27.71 15.25
CA VAL A 431 -7.86 -26.41 15.20
C VAL A 431 -6.96 -26.39 13.97
N PHE A 432 -7.45 -25.79 12.88
CA PHE A 432 -6.65 -25.63 11.67
C PHE A 432 -5.78 -24.37 11.68
N GLY A 433 -6.26 -23.30 12.32
CA GLY A 433 -5.55 -22.02 12.44
C GLY A 433 -4.46 -22.05 13.50
N HIS A 434 -3.80 -20.91 13.70
CA HIS A 434 -2.78 -20.76 14.75
C HIS A 434 -3.42 -20.14 16.00
N PRO A 435 -3.49 -20.84 17.14
CA PRO A 435 -4.04 -20.26 18.37
C PRO A 435 -3.13 -19.18 18.96
N PHE A 436 -3.71 -18.12 19.49
CA PHE A 436 -2.98 -17.12 20.29
C PHE A 436 -3.08 -17.40 21.77
N LYS A 437 -1.95 -17.37 22.46
CA LYS A 437 -1.93 -17.36 23.92
C LYS A 437 -2.26 -15.97 24.45
N VAL A 438 -3.25 -15.89 25.34
CA VAL A 438 -3.67 -14.67 26.03
C VAL A 438 -3.17 -14.72 27.47
N ASP A 439 -2.55 -13.64 27.93
CA ASP A 439 -2.16 -13.50 29.34
C ASP A 439 -3.43 -13.53 30.22
N PRO A 440 -3.53 -14.42 31.22
CA PRO A 440 -4.65 -14.44 32.15
C PRO A 440 -4.96 -13.08 32.80
N ALA A 441 -3.97 -12.21 33.00
CA ALA A 441 -4.17 -10.86 33.53
C ALA A 441 -4.94 -9.93 32.58
N ARG A 442 -4.98 -10.25 31.28
CA ARG A 442 -5.70 -9.51 30.23
C ARG A 442 -6.94 -10.25 29.73
N ARG A 443 -7.40 -11.27 30.47
CA ARG A 443 -8.60 -12.05 30.14
C ARG A 443 -9.82 -11.17 29.90
N ASP A 444 -10.16 -10.30 30.85
CA ASP A 444 -11.38 -9.49 30.78
C ASP A 444 -11.31 -8.44 29.65
N GLU A 445 -10.10 -7.92 29.39
CA GLU A 445 -9.84 -7.05 28.24
C GLU A 445 -10.09 -7.79 26.92
N MET A 446 -9.56 -9.01 26.75
CA MET A 446 -9.82 -9.82 25.56
C MET A 446 -11.31 -10.19 25.43
N LEU A 447 -11.96 -10.62 26.51
CA LEU A 447 -13.39 -10.95 26.49
C LEU A 447 -14.26 -9.77 26.06
N ALA A 448 -13.87 -8.54 26.43
CA ALA A 448 -14.57 -7.33 25.99
C ALA A 448 -14.43 -7.07 24.48
N LEU A 449 -13.42 -7.63 23.81
CA LEU A 449 -13.22 -7.54 22.36
C LEU A 449 -13.96 -8.64 21.58
N LEU A 450 -14.33 -9.76 22.24
CA LEU A 450 -15.04 -10.88 21.61
C LEU A 450 -16.57 -10.71 21.62
N THR A 451 -17.04 -9.48 21.48
CA THR A 451 -18.46 -9.17 21.26
C THR A 451 -18.84 -9.41 19.81
N ASP A 452 -20.10 -9.74 19.54
CA ASP A 452 -20.61 -9.94 18.17
C ASP A 452 -21.15 -8.62 17.57
N PRO A 453 -20.64 -8.14 16.41
CA PRO A 453 -19.54 -8.70 15.61
C PRO A 453 -18.16 -8.38 16.21
N VAL A 454 -17.19 -9.28 15.99
CA VAL A 454 -15.80 -9.09 16.44
C VAL A 454 -15.14 -8.03 15.56
N ASP A 455 -14.50 -7.04 16.17
CA ASP A 455 -13.66 -6.09 15.45
C ASP A 455 -12.23 -6.67 15.29
N PRO A 456 -11.84 -7.13 14.08
CA PRO A 456 -10.53 -7.76 13.90
C PRO A 456 -9.37 -6.79 14.15
N TYR A 457 -9.55 -5.48 13.92
CA TYR A 457 -8.50 -4.49 14.14
C TYR A 457 -8.27 -4.23 15.63
N ALA A 458 -9.34 -4.23 16.44
CA ALA A 458 -9.23 -4.12 17.88
C ALA A 458 -8.56 -5.36 18.49
N VAL A 459 -8.89 -6.57 18.01
CA VAL A 459 -8.21 -7.81 18.41
C VAL A 459 -6.74 -7.82 17.98
N ALA A 460 -6.41 -7.36 16.77
CA ALA A 460 -5.02 -7.23 16.33
C ALA A 460 -4.22 -6.26 17.22
N ALA A 461 -4.80 -5.10 17.53
CA ALA A 461 -4.18 -4.08 18.37
C ALA A 461 -3.94 -4.55 19.82
N PHE A 462 -4.77 -5.46 20.35
CA PHE A 462 -4.58 -6.06 21.67
C PHE A 462 -3.19 -6.70 21.83
N PHE A 463 -2.65 -7.31 20.77
CA PHE A 463 -1.36 -8.01 20.81
C PHE A 463 -0.15 -7.09 20.67
N ARG A 464 -0.36 -5.80 20.38
CA ARG A 464 0.70 -4.80 20.45
C ARG A 464 1.21 -4.75 21.90
N ARG A 465 2.53 -4.90 22.09
CA ARG A 465 3.15 -4.91 23.44
C ARG A 465 2.59 -3.75 24.28
N ALA A 466 1.87 -4.06 25.34
CA ALA A 466 1.72 -3.15 26.46
C ALA A 466 3.14 -2.80 26.92
N GLY A 467 3.51 -1.52 26.87
CA GLY A 467 4.78 -1.05 27.38
C GLY A 467 5.00 -1.64 28.77
N ARG A 468 6.21 -2.15 29.01
CA ARG A 468 6.67 -2.59 30.33
C ARG A 468 6.13 -1.62 31.38
N PRO A 469 5.37 -2.07 32.41
CA PRO A 469 4.95 -1.16 33.47
C PRO A 469 6.20 -0.46 34.01
N PRO A 470 6.14 0.85 34.33
CA PRO A 470 7.28 1.53 34.91
C PRO A 470 7.70 0.71 36.13
N GLY A 471 8.90 0.12 36.06
CA GLY A 471 9.45 -0.59 37.20
C GLY A 471 9.43 0.36 38.39
N PRO A 472 9.18 -0.14 39.62
CA PRO A 472 9.12 0.70 40.79
C PRO A 472 10.36 1.58 40.79
N ALA A 473 10.16 2.90 40.90
CA ALA A 473 11.24 3.87 40.97
C ALA A 473 12.18 3.42 42.09
N GLY A 474 13.27 2.78 41.69
CA GLY A 474 14.29 2.26 42.59
C GLY A 474 15.04 3.43 43.17
N GLY A 475 14.45 4.03 44.22
CA GLY A 475 15.15 4.87 45.17
C GLY A 475 16.20 4.02 45.88
N GLY A 476 17.34 3.85 45.20
CA GLY A 476 18.52 3.18 45.72
C GLY A 476 19.69 4.16 45.67
N VAL A 477 19.78 5.00 46.70
CA VAL A 477 20.99 5.77 47.01
C VAL A 477 22.15 4.78 47.07
N ARG A 478 23.14 4.95 46.19
CA ARG A 478 24.47 4.34 46.36
C ARG A 478 25.12 4.99 47.58
N PRO A 479 25.55 4.23 48.60
CA PRO A 479 26.63 4.71 49.46
C PRO A 479 27.96 4.44 48.74
N ALA A 480 28.78 5.47 48.60
CA ALA A 480 30.22 5.33 48.39
C ALA A 480 30.91 5.07 49.75
N PRO A 481 32.14 4.53 49.81
CA PRO A 481 32.99 4.01 48.74
C PRO A 481 33.09 2.47 48.69
#